data_AF-R7J881-F1
#
_entry.id   AF-R7J881-F1
#
_cell.length_a   1.000
_cell.length_b   1.000
_cell.length_c   1.000
_cell.angle_alpha   90.00
_cell.angle_beta   90.00
_cell.angle_gamma   90.00
#
_symmetry.space_group_name_H-M   'P 1'
#
loop_
_entity.id
_entity.type
_entity.pdbx_description
1 polymer ?
#
loop_
_entity_poly.entity_id
_entity_poly.type
_entity_poly.pdbx_seq_one_letter_code
_entity_poly.pdbx_strand_id
1 'polypeptide(L)'
;MLQALTAGKIYSTLGNNNSLVPMAIKDIANSAGLTAGSYITGDELEGKDRFLDEFGTQAIWLFGIPVYKKLMDLTMYKALKIDPDFDVRNLSKKRSKLLEKSIEYADTSIRESIIKASKNPKYTKNLAMTKFVVSTALTIASYAGLTKYRHYKTRKDAEKEILAEMAKEKQNKDTFAYTAPASTAFNNVKLKKQTSFTGSIQEFMYNPVKNLMILDGAITAERLAESRNKQELLGYTIKEGSVWLFMYFASKPIQKFLEQAAEKNKKKPASIDLDARVIESKELKEAFENGKLTESSKKVLSLKTHEELLDFIHNNPDDFVVQMAKKSDVLPVLKDAKQADNIDYRKFIDYDEFRGVAEKLTKLQNKFEEFKNANVKEKTLEAFLDNVKKLKRRSILKNMGACIGALGILAPALMIAFRKLDKNNNAFQVKEDLKKELAAKGKI
;
A
#
# COMPACT_ATOMS: atom_id res chain seq x y z
N MET A 1 -25.59 4.63 -4.37
CA MET A 1 -25.62 4.58 -2.88
C MET A 1 -24.21 4.66 -2.34
N LEU A 2 -23.84 5.75 -1.67
CA LEU A 2 -22.69 5.77 -0.77
C LEU A 2 -23.01 4.80 0.37
N GLN A 3 -22.28 3.68 0.48
CA GLN A 3 -22.44 2.76 1.61
C GLN A 3 -22.25 3.56 2.91
N ALA A 4 -23.15 3.39 3.88
CA ALA A 4 -23.03 4.04 5.17
C ALA A 4 -21.66 3.74 5.79
N LEU A 5 -20.93 4.79 6.17
CA LEU A 5 -19.60 4.67 6.75
C LEU A 5 -19.74 4.08 8.18
N THR A 6 -19.59 2.77 8.31
CA THR A 6 -19.60 2.09 9.60
C THR A 6 -18.21 2.01 10.20
N ALA A 7 -18.11 1.91 11.53
CA ALA A 7 -16.84 1.68 12.20
C ALA A 7 -16.13 0.43 11.63
N GLY A 8 -16.85 -0.67 11.42
CA GLY A 8 -16.33 -1.88 10.80
C GLY A 8 -15.68 -1.63 9.44
N LYS A 9 -16.29 -0.81 8.56
CA LYS A 9 -15.71 -0.48 7.25
C LYS A 9 -14.46 0.38 7.38
N ILE A 10 -14.44 1.36 8.30
CA ILE A 10 -13.26 2.19 8.58
C ILE A 10 -12.09 1.31 9.04
N TYR A 11 -12.31 0.50 10.08
CA TYR A 11 -11.26 -0.33 10.67
C TYR A 11 -10.81 -1.45 9.72
N SER A 12 -11.72 -2.04 8.94
CA SER A 12 -11.35 -3.01 7.90
C SER A 12 -10.43 -2.36 6.85
N THR A 13 -10.80 -1.17 6.38
CA THR A 13 -9.99 -0.44 5.38
C THR A 13 -8.60 -0.08 5.91
N LEU A 14 -8.51 0.40 7.16
CA LEU A 14 -7.25 0.76 7.81
C LEU A 14 -6.40 -0.45 8.20
N GLY A 15 -7.02 -1.58 8.53
CA GLY A 15 -6.36 -2.82 8.92
C GLY A 15 -5.97 -3.73 7.75
N ASN A 16 -6.39 -3.39 6.53
CA ASN A 16 -6.10 -4.18 5.34
C ASN A 16 -4.74 -3.81 4.74
N ASN A 17 -3.75 -4.71 4.87
CA ASN A 17 -2.41 -4.52 4.33
C ASN A 17 -2.33 -4.59 2.79
N ASN A 18 -3.44 -4.89 2.10
CA ASN A 18 -3.57 -4.83 0.65
C ASN A 18 -4.35 -3.58 0.20
N SER A 19 -4.72 -2.68 1.12
CA SER A 19 -5.42 -1.43 0.80
C SER A 19 -4.43 -0.29 0.60
N LEU A 20 -4.69 0.56 -0.40
CA LEU A 20 -3.89 1.77 -0.64
C LEU A 20 -4.20 2.89 0.36
N VAL A 21 -5.36 2.87 1.01
CA VAL A 21 -5.77 3.91 1.98
C VAL A 21 -4.81 4.00 3.17
N PRO A 22 -4.51 2.92 3.93
CA PRO A 22 -3.56 3.01 5.03
C PRO A 22 -2.15 3.38 4.55
N MET A 23 -1.76 3.00 3.33
CA MET A 23 -0.49 3.46 2.78
C MET A 23 -0.51 4.96 2.50
N ALA A 24 -1.52 5.48 1.81
CA ALA A 24 -1.67 6.92 1.55
C ALA A 24 -1.59 7.74 2.84
N ILE A 25 -2.25 7.30 3.91
CA ILE A 25 -2.19 7.98 5.23
C ILE A 25 -0.76 7.99 5.79
N LYS A 26 -0.06 6.85 5.75
CA LYS A 26 1.34 6.75 6.21
C LYS A 26 2.26 7.64 5.37
N ASP A 27 2.04 7.70 4.06
CA ASP A 27 2.84 8.51 3.13
C ASP A 27 2.59 10.01 3.28
N ILE A 28 1.34 10.43 3.54
CA ILE A 28 1.02 11.81 3.89
C ILE A 28 1.77 12.22 5.17
N ALA A 29 1.77 11.36 6.19
CA ALA A 29 2.49 11.63 7.43
C ALA A 29 4.00 11.75 7.20
N ASN A 30 4.58 10.85 6.39
CA ASN A 30 5.97 10.93 5.96
C ASN A 30 6.26 12.26 5.24
N SER A 31 5.48 12.57 4.20
CA SER A 31 5.63 13.77 3.37
C SER A 31 5.54 15.05 4.19
N ALA A 32 4.57 15.12 5.10
CA ALA A 32 4.38 16.27 6.00
C ALA A 32 5.55 16.41 6.97
N GLY A 33 5.98 15.33 7.61
CA GLY A 33 7.09 15.33 8.56
C GLY A 33 8.41 15.75 7.92
N LEU A 34 8.73 15.25 6.72
CA LEU A 34 9.94 15.59 5.97
C LEU A 34 9.94 17.03 5.49
N THR A 35 8.80 17.50 4.98
CA THR A 35 8.63 18.88 4.54
C THR A 35 8.81 19.83 5.73
N ALA A 36 8.12 19.57 6.85
CA ALA A 36 8.26 20.36 8.07
C ALA A 36 9.71 20.36 8.60
N GLY A 37 10.36 19.20 8.63
CA GLY A 37 11.77 19.10 9.04
C GLY A 37 12.71 19.92 8.15
N SER A 38 12.42 20.01 6.85
CA SER A 38 13.18 20.82 5.90
C SER A 38 12.97 22.32 6.15
N TYR A 39 11.74 22.77 6.46
CA TYR A 39 11.49 24.16 6.89
C TYR A 39 12.14 24.52 8.22
N ILE A 40 12.33 23.55 9.13
CA ILE A 40 12.98 23.78 10.43
C ILE A 40 14.50 23.91 10.31
N THR A 41 15.11 23.16 9.38
CA THR A 41 16.57 23.05 9.27
C THR A 41 17.17 23.81 8.10
N GLY A 42 16.38 24.05 7.04
CA GLY A 42 16.77 24.80 5.86
C GLY A 42 16.08 26.15 5.78
N ASP A 43 16.16 26.76 4.60
CA ASP A 43 15.44 27.98 4.26
C ASP A 43 14.08 27.68 3.60
N GLU A 44 13.31 28.73 3.27
CA GLU A 44 12.00 28.58 2.63
C GLU A 44 12.11 27.86 1.27
N LEU A 45 13.23 28.04 0.57
CA LEU A 45 13.52 27.41 -0.70
C LEU A 45 13.66 25.89 -0.55
N GLU A 46 14.41 25.42 0.45
CA GLU A 46 14.52 23.99 0.75
C GLU A 46 13.16 23.37 1.11
N GLY A 47 12.37 24.07 1.93
CA GLY A 47 11.03 23.63 2.28
C GLY A 47 10.11 23.47 1.06
N LYS A 48 10.18 24.40 0.10
CA LYS A 48 9.44 24.33 -1.19
C LYS A 48 9.94 23.21 -2.10
N ASP A 49 11.26 23.01 -2.20
CA ASP A 49 11.86 21.89 -2.95
C ASP A 49 11.37 20.56 -2.38
N ARG A 50 11.45 20.40 -1.06
CA ARG A 50 11.00 19.20 -0.37
C ARG A 50 9.50 18.98 -0.54
N PHE A 51 8.68 20.00 -0.40
CA PHE A 51 7.23 19.89 -0.62
C PHE A 51 6.92 19.34 -2.02
N LEU A 52 7.57 19.89 -3.06
CA LEU A 52 7.37 19.44 -4.44
C LEU A 52 7.84 17.99 -4.65
N ASP A 53 8.97 17.61 -4.05
CA ASP A 53 9.45 16.23 -4.09
C ASP A 53 8.46 15.28 -3.40
N GLU A 54 8.09 15.55 -2.15
CA GLU A 54 7.26 14.63 -1.37
C GLU A 54 5.83 14.53 -1.93
N PHE A 55 5.11 15.65 -2.02
CA PHE A 55 3.71 15.65 -2.43
C PHE A 55 3.53 15.47 -3.94
N GLY A 56 4.47 15.95 -4.75
CA GLY A 56 4.46 15.67 -6.19
C GLY A 56 4.67 14.18 -6.47
N THR A 57 5.59 13.54 -5.75
CA THR A 57 5.79 12.08 -5.86
C THR A 57 4.56 11.33 -5.38
N GLN A 58 3.99 11.71 -4.24
CA GLN A 58 2.77 11.09 -3.71
C GLN A 58 1.62 11.12 -4.72
N ALA A 59 1.43 12.24 -5.43
CA ALA A 59 0.40 12.34 -6.46
C ALA A 59 0.65 11.34 -7.61
N ILE A 60 1.89 11.23 -8.09
CA ILE A 60 2.25 10.25 -9.14
C ILE A 60 2.12 8.82 -8.61
N TRP A 61 2.51 8.59 -7.37
CA TRP A 61 2.47 7.29 -6.70
C TRP A 61 1.04 6.77 -6.53
N LEU A 62 0.11 7.62 -6.06
CA LEU A 62 -1.29 7.25 -5.89
C LEU A 62 -2.04 7.11 -7.22
N PHE A 63 -1.78 7.98 -8.19
CA PHE A 63 -2.66 8.14 -9.35
C PHE A 63 -2.06 7.70 -10.69
N GLY A 64 -0.73 7.64 -10.82
CA GLY A 64 -0.08 7.33 -12.10
C GLY A 64 -0.53 5.99 -12.68
N ILE A 65 -0.31 4.90 -11.94
CA ILE A 65 -0.67 3.55 -12.40
C ILE A 65 -2.19 3.44 -12.67
N PRO A 66 -3.09 3.87 -11.76
CA PRO A 66 -4.53 3.88 -12.03
C PRO A 66 -4.93 4.67 -13.28
N VAL A 67 -4.38 5.86 -13.49
CA VAL A 67 -4.69 6.70 -14.66
C VAL A 67 -4.25 6.03 -15.95
N TYR A 68 -3.00 5.56 -16.03
CA TYR A 68 -2.51 4.88 -17.23
C TYR A 68 -3.26 3.57 -17.50
N LYS A 69 -3.59 2.78 -16.48
CA LYS A 69 -4.43 1.59 -16.64
C LYS A 69 -5.80 1.95 -17.21
N LYS A 70 -6.44 3.00 -16.69
CA LYS A 70 -7.75 3.47 -17.18
C LYS A 70 -7.68 3.96 -18.63
N LEU A 71 -6.61 4.65 -19.02
CA LEU A 71 -6.40 5.05 -20.41
C LEU A 71 -6.27 3.83 -21.33
N MET A 72 -5.53 2.80 -20.92
CA MET A 72 -5.41 1.54 -21.67
C MET A 72 -6.75 0.79 -21.75
N ASP A 73 -7.59 0.89 -20.72
CA ASP A 73 -8.93 0.29 -20.71
C ASP A 73 -9.85 0.96 -21.74
N LEU A 74 -9.84 2.30 -21.77
CA LEU A 74 -10.67 3.09 -22.68
C LEU A 74 -10.22 3.03 -24.14
N THR A 75 -8.96 2.68 -24.39
CA THR A 75 -8.37 2.62 -25.73
C THR A 75 -8.19 1.18 -26.20
N MET A 76 -7.15 0.50 -25.72
CA MET A 76 -6.71 -0.81 -26.16
C MET A 76 -7.73 -1.91 -25.82
N TYR A 77 -8.19 -2.00 -24.58
CA TYR A 77 -9.14 -3.07 -24.20
C TYR A 77 -10.50 -2.88 -24.88
N LYS A 78 -10.98 -1.63 -24.96
CA LYS A 78 -12.21 -1.30 -25.68
C LYS A 78 -12.12 -1.69 -27.16
N ALA A 79 -11.02 -1.37 -27.84
CA ALA A 79 -10.80 -1.74 -29.25
C ALA A 79 -10.75 -3.26 -29.45
N LEU A 80 -10.07 -3.97 -28.55
CA LEU A 80 -9.92 -5.42 -28.61
C LEU A 80 -11.15 -6.18 -28.09
N LYS A 81 -12.12 -5.44 -27.52
CA LYS A 81 -13.35 -5.97 -26.93
C LYS A 81 -13.05 -7.09 -25.92
N ILE A 82 -11.98 -6.93 -25.14
CA ILE A 82 -11.62 -7.80 -24.01
C ILE A 82 -12.01 -7.05 -22.74
N ASP A 83 -12.64 -7.76 -21.80
CA ASP A 83 -13.02 -7.17 -20.53
C ASP A 83 -11.79 -6.87 -19.66
N PRO A 84 -11.51 -5.59 -19.32
CA PRO A 84 -10.36 -5.23 -18.51
C PRO A 84 -10.46 -5.68 -17.05
N ASP A 85 -11.64 -6.09 -16.59
CA ASP A 85 -11.88 -6.59 -15.25
C ASP A 85 -11.58 -8.07 -15.07
N PHE A 86 -11.39 -8.82 -16.16
CA PHE A 86 -11.11 -10.25 -16.13
C PHE A 86 -9.71 -10.55 -15.57
N ASP A 87 -9.65 -11.41 -14.55
CA ASP A 87 -8.41 -11.82 -13.90
C ASP A 87 -7.75 -12.99 -14.64
N VAL A 88 -6.63 -12.73 -15.30
CA VAL A 88 -5.93 -13.74 -16.11
C VAL A 88 -5.33 -14.89 -15.32
N ARG A 89 -5.30 -14.84 -13.97
CA ARG A 89 -4.96 -15.99 -13.13
C ARG A 89 -5.96 -17.14 -13.31
N ASN A 90 -7.20 -16.82 -13.66
CA ASN A 90 -8.23 -17.82 -13.97
C ASN A 90 -7.86 -18.67 -15.21
N LEU A 91 -7.02 -18.15 -16.11
CA LEU A 91 -6.54 -18.87 -17.29
C LEU A 91 -5.35 -19.82 -17.01
N SER A 92 -5.05 -20.09 -15.74
CA SER A 92 -4.03 -21.07 -15.36
C SER A 92 -4.47 -22.48 -15.73
N LYS A 93 -3.56 -23.32 -16.26
CA LYS A 93 -3.86 -24.72 -16.59
C LYS A 93 -4.40 -25.50 -15.37
N LYS A 94 -3.90 -25.18 -14.18
CA LYS A 94 -4.33 -25.77 -12.90
C LYS A 94 -5.76 -25.40 -12.48
N ARG A 95 -6.38 -24.42 -13.15
CA ARG A 95 -7.72 -23.89 -12.86
C ARG A 95 -8.70 -24.10 -14.01
N SER A 96 -8.37 -24.93 -15.00
CA SER A 96 -9.23 -25.19 -16.17
C SER A 96 -10.64 -25.62 -15.76
N LYS A 97 -10.76 -26.64 -14.89
CA LYS A 97 -12.06 -27.10 -14.36
C LYS A 97 -12.81 -26.02 -13.58
N LEU A 98 -12.09 -25.23 -12.78
CA LEU A 98 -12.68 -24.13 -12.02
C LEU A 98 -13.18 -23.01 -12.93
N LEU A 99 -12.47 -22.74 -14.03
CA LEU A 99 -12.86 -21.75 -15.03
C LEU A 99 -14.10 -22.19 -15.79
N GLU A 100 -14.20 -23.47 -16.16
CA GLU A 100 -15.40 -24.04 -16.79
C GLU A 100 -16.64 -23.85 -15.90
N LYS A 101 -16.54 -24.24 -14.62
CA LYS A 101 -17.62 -24.01 -13.63
C LYS A 101 -17.92 -22.53 -13.41
N SER A 102 -16.89 -21.69 -13.34
CA SER A 102 -17.06 -20.25 -13.20
C SER A 102 -17.82 -19.64 -14.38
N ILE A 103 -17.65 -20.15 -15.60
CA ILE A 103 -18.42 -19.73 -16.78
C ILE A 103 -19.88 -20.18 -16.66
N GLU A 104 -20.12 -21.40 -16.18
CA GLU A 104 -21.46 -21.95 -15.95
C GLU A 104 -22.24 -21.13 -14.93
N TYR A 105 -21.59 -20.78 -13.81
CA TYR A 105 -22.17 -20.02 -12.69
C TYR A 105 -22.25 -18.52 -12.93
N ALA A 106 -21.46 -18.00 -13.89
CA ALA A 106 -21.38 -16.57 -14.18
C ALA A 106 -22.68 -15.98 -14.71
N ASP A 107 -22.92 -14.73 -14.29
CA ASP A 107 -24.06 -13.92 -14.68
C ASP A 107 -24.04 -13.75 -16.20
N THR A 108 -25.22 -13.73 -16.81
CA THR A 108 -25.37 -13.43 -18.23
C THR A 108 -24.65 -12.14 -18.66
N SER A 109 -24.57 -11.13 -17.79
CA SER A 109 -23.87 -9.86 -18.04
C SER A 109 -22.35 -9.98 -18.18
N ILE A 110 -21.72 -11.02 -17.61
CA ILE A 110 -20.27 -11.20 -17.60
C ILE A 110 -19.81 -12.50 -18.28
N ARG A 111 -20.70 -13.47 -18.49
CA ARG A 111 -20.39 -14.80 -19.03
C ARG A 111 -19.66 -14.75 -20.38
N GLU A 112 -20.20 -14.00 -21.33
CA GLU A 112 -19.59 -13.84 -22.67
C GLU A 112 -18.19 -13.23 -22.60
N SER A 113 -17.95 -12.33 -21.64
CA SER A 113 -16.64 -11.70 -21.47
C SER A 113 -15.59 -12.70 -20.98
N ILE A 114 -15.97 -13.58 -20.05
CA ILE A 114 -15.13 -14.69 -19.56
C ILE A 114 -14.84 -15.68 -20.68
N ILE A 115 -15.86 -16.09 -21.45
CA ILE A 115 -15.70 -17.03 -22.58
C ILE A 115 -14.71 -16.45 -23.59
N LYS A 116 -14.87 -15.17 -23.95
CA LYS A 116 -14.00 -14.52 -24.91
C LYS A 116 -12.56 -14.42 -24.43
N ALA A 117 -12.34 -14.07 -23.15
CA ALA A 117 -11.02 -14.05 -22.55
C ALA A 117 -10.37 -15.45 -22.55
N SER A 118 -11.18 -16.49 -22.38
CA SER A 118 -10.76 -17.89 -22.30
C SER A 118 -10.43 -18.52 -23.66
N LYS A 119 -11.04 -18.05 -24.75
CA LYS A 119 -10.76 -18.50 -26.12
C LYS A 119 -9.31 -18.26 -26.56
N ASN A 120 -8.69 -17.17 -26.09
CA ASN A 120 -7.32 -16.80 -26.46
C ASN A 120 -6.44 -16.53 -25.22
N PRO A 121 -6.11 -17.55 -24.41
CA PRO A 121 -5.55 -17.35 -23.07
C PRO A 121 -4.17 -16.71 -23.09
N LYS A 122 -3.31 -17.05 -24.07
CA LYS A 122 -1.99 -16.44 -24.24
C LYS A 122 -2.10 -14.96 -24.56
N TYR A 123 -3.03 -14.61 -25.46
CA TYR A 123 -3.29 -13.23 -25.86
C TYR A 123 -3.79 -12.39 -24.68
N THR A 124 -4.82 -12.87 -23.97
CA THR A 124 -5.39 -12.17 -22.81
C THR A 124 -4.34 -11.97 -21.70
N LYS A 125 -3.52 -12.99 -21.42
CA LYS A 125 -2.41 -12.88 -20.45
C LYS A 125 -1.36 -11.85 -20.87
N ASN A 126 -0.96 -11.87 -22.13
CA ASN A 126 0.00 -10.89 -22.66
C ASN A 126 -0.57 -9.47 -22.59
N LEU A 127 -1.85 -9.28 -22.92
CA LEU A 127 -2.52 -7.99 -22.84
C LEU A 127 -2.53 -7.43 -21.41
N ALA A 128 -2.87 -8.26 -20.42
CA ALA A 128 -2.82 -7.90 -19.00
C ALA A 128 -1.39 -7.56 -18.54
N MET A 129 -0.42 -8.36 -18.97
CA MET A 129 1.00 -8.08 -18.68
C MET A 129 1.46 -6.76 -19.29
N THR A 130 1.11 -6.50 -20.56
CA THR A 130 1.41 -5.24 -21.24
C THR A 130 0.76 -4.06 -20.52
N LYS A 131 -0.51 -4.18 -20.13
CA LYS A 131 -1.20 -3.16 -19.33
C LYS A 131 -0.44 -2.83 -18.05
N PHE A 132 -0.04 -3.86 -17.31
CA PHE A 132 0.74 -3.69 -16.10
C PHE A 132 2.09 -3.00 -16.37
N VAL A 133 2.94 -3.59 -17.21
CA VAL A 133 4.31 -3.09 -17.48
C VAL A 133 4.29 -1.67 -18.04
N VAL A 134 3.45 -1.38 -19.03
CA VAL A 134 3.37 -0.04 -19.64
C VAL A 134 2.86 0.99 -18.63
N SER A 135 1.83 0.68 -17.85
CA SER A 135 1.32 1.62 -16.83
C SER A 135 2.36 1.94 -15.75
N THR A 136 3.13 0.93 -15.31
CA THR A 136 4.22 1.12 -14.34
C THR A 136 5.35 1.93 -14.96
N ALA A 137 5.79 1.60 -16.18
CA ALA A 137 6.88 2.31 -16.86
C ALA A 137 6.53 3.79 -17.12
N LEU A 138 5.30 4.09 -17.56
CA LEU A 138 4.83 5.47 -17.74
C LEU A 138 4.76 6.24 -16.42
N THR A 139 4.42 5.57 -15.32
CA THR A 139 4.42 6.19 -13.99
C THR A 139 5.84 6.53 -13.55
N ILE A 140 6.79 5.61 -13.75
CA ILE A 140 8.22 5.85 -13.47
C ILE A 140 8.75 7.00 -14.34
N ALA A 141 8.41 7.04 -15.62
CA ALA A 141 8.82 8.13 -16.51
C ALA A 141 8.24 9.50 -16.07
N SER A 142 6.99 9.53 -15.63
CA SER A 142 6.38 10.74 -15.05
C SER A 142 7.09 11.18 -13.79
N TYR A 143 7.51 10.24 -12.94
CA TYR A 143 8.32 10.55 -11.77
C TYR A 143 9.69 11.14 -12.14
N ALA A 144 10.42 10.52 -13.08
CA ALA A 144 11.68 11.06 -13.58
C ALA A 144 11.51 12.47 -14.19
N GLY A 145 10.40 12.71 -14.89
CA GLY A 145 10.02 14.04 -15.38
C GLY A 145 9.81 15.05 -14.25
N LEU A 146 9.13 14.66 -13.16
CA LEU A 146 8.97 15.49 -11.97
C LEU A 146 10.32 15.80 -11.30
N THR A 147 11.21 14.82 -11.18
CA THR A 147 12.55 15.02 -10.61
C THR A 147 13.33 16.08 -11.38
N LYS A 148 13.39 15.96 -12.71
CA LYS A 148 14.06 16.94 -13.58
C LYS A 148 13.41 18.32 -13.50
N TYR A 149 12.09 18.38 -13.52
CA TYR A 149 11.35 19.63 -13.38
C TYR A 149 11.64 20.31 -12.04
N ARG A 150 11.64 19.55 -10.93
CA ARG A 150 11.98 20.05 -9.59
C ARG A 150 13.39 20.63 -9.58
N HIS A 151 14.40 19.88 -10.04
CA HIS A 151 15.78 20.37 -10.07
C HIS A 151 15.91 21.67 -10.86
N TYR A 152 15.28 21.74 -12.04
CA TYR A 152 15.25 22.94 -12.85
C TYR A 152 14.61 24.12 -12.10
N LYS A 153 13.45 23.89 -11.48
CA LYS A 153 12.72 24.93 -10.74
C LYS A 153 13.52 25.43 -9.54
N THR A 154 14.06 24.52 -8.73
CA THR A 154 14.86 24.86 -7.55
C THR A 154 16.11 25.64 -7.95
N ARG A 155 16.77 25.26 -9.05
CA ARG A 155 17.91 26.02 -9.58
C ARG A 155 17.50 27.45 -9.94
N LYS A 156 16.41 27.61 -10.70
CA LYS A 156 15.91 28.92 -11.12
C LYS A 156 15.53 29.82 -9.94
N ASP A 157 14.86 29.24 -8.94
CA ASP A 157 14.44 29.96 -7.73
C ASP A 157 15.67 30.33 -6.88
N ALA A 158 16.63 29.42 -6.71
CA ALA A 158 17.91 29.67 -6.03
C ALA A 158 18.72 30.78 -6.71
N GLU A 159 18.90 30.72 -8.03
CA GLU A 159 19.62 31.74 -8.80
C GLU A 159 18.98 33.13 -8.61
N LYS A 160 17.66 33.20 -8.59
CA LYS A 160 16.92 34.46 -8.34
C LYS A 160 17.16 35.00 -6.93
N GLU A 161 17.10 34.15 -5.90
CA GLU A 161 17.36 34.55 -4.51
C GLU A 161 18.81 35.01 -4.31
N ILE A 162 19.78 34.24 -4.83
CA ILE A 162 21.20 34.56 -4.74
C ILE A 162 21.49 35.93 -5.39
N LEU A 163 20.99 36.17 -6.60
CA LEU A 163 21.16 37.46 -7.29
C LEU A 163 20.52 38.62 -6.51
N ALA A 164 19.37 38.39 -5.87
CA ALA A 164 18.71 39.40 -5.05
C ALA A 164 19.48 39.67 -3.74
N GLU A 165 20.04 38.64 -3.10
CA GLU A 165 20.93 38.77 -1.93
C GLU A 165 22.16 39.61 -2.29
N MET A 166 22.82 39.35 -3.42
CA MET A 166 24.01 40.12 -3.82
C MET A 166 23.71 41.53 -4.32
N ALA A 167 22.54 41.76 -4.91
CA ALA A 167 22.09 43.12 -5.20
C ALA A 167 21.94 43.95 -3.92
N LYS A 168 21.58 43.31 -2.79
CA LYS A 168 21.53 43.93 -1.46
C LYS A 168 22.91 44.02 -0.81
N GLU A 169 23.77 43.02 -0.98
CA GLU A 169 25.14 43.01 -0.44
C GLU A 169 26.08 44.01 -1.16
N LYS A 170 25.77 44.45 -2.39
CA LYS A 170 26.50 45.55 -3.07
C LYS A 170 26.46 46.91 -2.33
N GLN A 171 25.72 47.03 -1.22
CA GLN A 171 25.76 48.18 -0.30
C GLN A 171 26.63 47.98 0.97
N ASN A 172 27.23 46.82 1.20
CA ASN A 172 28.20 46.62 2.29
C ASN A 172 29.28 45.63 1.84
N LYS A 173 30.48 46.15 1.57
CA LYS A 173 31.65 45.31 1.27
C LYS A 173 32.28 44.82 2.57
N ASP A 174 32.49 43.52 2.66
CA ASP A 174 33.80 42.98 3.03
C ASP A 174 34.00 41.59 2.41
N THR A 175 35.21 41.40 1.88
CA THR A 175 35.65 40.23 1.09
C THR A 175 35.91 39.02 1.98
N PHE A 176 35.42 37.85 1.59
CA PHE A 176 35.86 36.56 2.14
C PHE A 176 36.49 35.70 1.05
N ALA A 177 37.71 35.22 1.28
CA ALA A 177 38.41 34.27 0.42
C ALA A 177 38.29 32.86 1.01
N TYR A 178 38.00 31.86 0.17
CA TYR A 178 37.99 30.45 0.57
C TYR A 178 38.72 29.57 -0.45
N THR A 179 39.57 28.68 0.07
CA THR A 179 40.28 27.61 -0.63
C THR A 179 39.50 26.30 -0.59
N ALA A 180 39.28 25.69 -1.78
CA ALA A 180 38.54 24.44 -1.93
C ALA A 180 39.30 23.19 -1.41
N PRO A 181 38.64 22.22 -0.76
CA PRO A 181 39.15 20.88 -0.61
C PRO A 181 38.60 19.97 -1.73
N ALA A 182 39.51 19.37 -2.51
CA ALA A 182 39.18 18.28 -3.42
C ALA A 182 39.15 16.96 -2.62
N SER A 183 38.00 16.26 -2.60
CA SER A 183 37.93 14.91 -2.05
C SER A 183 37.80 13.88 -3.18
N THR A 184 38.78 12.99 -3.29
CA THR A 184 38.86 11.87 -4.26
C THR A 184 38.24 10.57 -3.73
N ALA A 185 37.34 10.64 -2.75
CA ALA A 185 36.98 9.48 -1.92
C ALA A 185 36.07 8.41 -2.57
N PHE A 186 35.57 8.58 -3.81
CA PHE A 186 34.58 7.63 -4.38
C PHE A 186 34.72 7.35 -5.88
N ASN A 187 35.93 7.36 -6.43
CA ASN A 187 36.17 6.93 -7.84
C ASN A 187 35.83 5.44 -8.13
N ASN A 188 35.37 4.67 -7.13
CA ASN A 188 35.13 3.23 -7.26
C ASN A 188 33.68 2.76 -7.08
N VAL A 189 32.68 3.66 -7.02
CA VAL A 189 31.27 3.22 -7.00
C VAL A 189 30.81 2.94 -8.44
N LYS A 190 31.12 1.74 -8.94
CA LYS A 190 30.53 1.22 -10.18
C LYS A 190 29.08 0.82 -9.91
N LEU A 191 28.14 1.43 -10.64
CA LEU A 191 26.74 1.01 -10.75
C LEU A 191 26.68 -0.49 -11.07
N LYS A 192 26.38 -1.31 -10.07
CA LYS A 192 26.11 -2.74 -10.28
C LYS A 192 24.71 -2.91 -10.85
N LYS A 193 24.63 -3.78 -11.86
CA LYS A 193 23.42 -4.25 -12.55
C LYS A 193 22.24 -4.46 -11.60
N GLN A 194 21.07 -4.03 -12.10
CA GLN A 194 19.71 -4.44 -11.73
C GLN A 194 19.67 -5.69 -10.86
N THR A 195 19.30 -5.51 -9.60
CA THR A 195 18.89 -6.61 -8.73
C THR A 195 17.70 -7.32 -9.37
N SER A 196 17.87 -8.60 -9.70
CA SER A 196 16.80 -9.43 -10.24
C SER A 196 15.80 -9.77 -9.13
N PHE A 197 14.58 -9.25 -9.24
CA PHE A 197 13.46 -9.57 -8.36
C PHE A 197 13.04 -11.05 -8.53
N THR A 198 12.96 -11.80 -7.42
CA THR A 198 12.68 -13.25 -7.40
C THR A 198 11.19 -13.61 -7.23
N GLY A 199 10.29 -12.63 -7.15
CA GLY A 199 8.85 -12.87 -7.04
C GLY A 199 8.18 -13.10 -8.40
N SER A 200 7.09 -13.88 -8.43
CA SER A 200 6.35 -14.07 -9.69
C SER A 200 5.72 -12.74 -10.13
N ILE A 201 5.92 -12.32 -11.37
CA ILE A 201 5.42 -11.03 -11.90
C ILE A 201 3.89 -10.87 -11.69
N GLN A 202 3.16 -11.99 -11.66
CA GLN A 202 1.71 -12.00 -11.39
C GLN A 202 1.37 -11.48 -9.99
N GLU A 203 2.19 -11.78 -8.98
CA GLU A 203 1.97 -11.35 -7.60
C GLU A 203 2.00 -9.82 -7.46
N PHE A 204 2.87 -9.16 -8.23
CA PHE A 204 2.99 -7.69 -8.29
C PHE A 204 1.89 -7.05 -9.14
N MET A 205 1.45 -7.73 -10.20
CA MET A 205 0.39 -7.24 -11.07
C MET A 205 -0.96 -7.13 -10.33
N TYR A 206 -1.26 -8.10 -9.45
CA TYR A 206 -2.57 -8.25 -8.83
C TYR A 206 -2.66 -7.75 -7.38
N ASN A 207 -1.54 -7.58 -6.69
CA ASN A 207 -1.54 -6.97 -5.37
C ASN A 207 -1.19 -5.48 -5.50
N PRO A 208 -2.12 -4.55 -5.18
CA PRO A 208 -1.89 -3.12 -5.40
C PRO A 208 -0.73 -2.57 -4.55
N VAL A 209 -0.50 -3.12 -3.35
CA VAL A 209 0.62 -2.71 -2.48
C VAL A 209 1.95 -3.16 -3.06
N LYS A 210 2.04 -4.40 -3.56
CA LYS A 210 3.25 -4.87 -4.25
C LYS A 210 3.48 -4.13 -5.57
N ASN A 211 2.41 -3.77 -6.27
CA ASN A 211 2.50 -2.94 -7.46
C ASN A 211 3.23 -1.61 -7.16
N LEU A 212 2.86 -0.95 -6.05
CA LEU A 212 3.53 0.27 -5.58
C LEU A 212 4.93 0.03 -5.05
N MET A 213 5.23 -1.15 -4.50
CA MET A 213 6.60 -1.52 -4.10
C MET A 213 7.59 -1.51 -5.28
N ILE A 214 7.15 -1.85 -6.50
CA ILE A 214 8.00 -1.71 -7.71
C ILE A 214 8.25 -0.24 -8.02
N LEU A 215 7.20 0.58 -7.94
CA LEU A 215 7.30 2.00 -8.18
C LEU A 215 8.23 2.66 -7.16
N ASP A 216 8.13 2.31 -5.88
CA ASP A 216 9.04 2.78 -4.84
C ASP A 216 10.48 2.31 -5.07
N GLY A 217 10.69 1.11 -5.62
CA GLY A 217 12.02 0.66 -6.06
C GLY A 217 12.64 1.61 -7.08
N ALA A 218 11.86 2.02 -8.08
CA ALA A 218 12.31 2.97 -9.08
C ALA A 218 12.51 4.38 -8.51
N ILE A 219 11.58 4.85 -7.67
CA ILE A 219 11.67 6.16 -7.01
C ILE A 219 12.90 6.24 -6.10
N THR A 220 13.13 5.23 -5.26
CA THR A 220 14.32 5.14 -4.39
C THR A 220 15.59 5.16 -5.24
N ALA A 221 15.67 4.36 -6.30
CA ALA A 221 16.86 4.30 -7.15
C ALA A 221 17.14 5.66 -7.83
N GLU A 222 16.12 6.30 -8.40
CA GLU A 222 16.22 7.62 -9.02
C GLU A 222 16.62 8.68 -7.99
N ARG A 223 16.02 8.72 -6.80
CA ARG A 223 16.38 9.69 -5.74
C ARG A 223 17.84 9.57 -5.31
N LEU A 224 18.33 8.34 -5.14
CA LEU A 224 19.72 8.10 -4.78
C LEU A 224 20.68 8.47 -5.91
N ALA A 225 20.32 8.19 -7.17
CA ALA A 225 21.15 8.50 -8.33
C ALA A 225 21.18 10.00 -8.66
N GLU A 226 20.04 10.69 -8.55
CA GLU A 226 19.83 12.11 -8.84
C GLU A 226 20.06 12.99 -7.60
N SER A 227 20.68 12.45 -6.54
CA SER A 227 21.09 13.22 -5.37
C SER A 227 22.14 14.25 -5.76
N ARG A 228 21.88 15.54 -5.49
CA ARG A 228 22.77 16.63 -5.92
C ARG A 228 24.05 16.72 -5.10
N ASN A 229 23.99 16.32 -3.84
CA ASN A 229 25.12 16.33 -2.91
C ASN A 229 24.96 15.26 -1.82
N LYS A 230 25.96 15.16 -0.94
CA LYS A 230 25.97 14.18 0.17
C LYS A 230 24.83 14.41 1.17
N GLN A 231 24.43 15.66 1.40
CA GLN A 231 23.32 16.01 2.30
C GLN A 231 22.02 15.39 1.78
N GLU A 232 21.72 15.58 0.49
CA GLU A 232 20.55 14.97 -0.14
C GLU A 232 20.60 13.45 -0.16
N LEU A 233 21.76 12.87 -0.52
CA LEU A 233 21.93 11.42 -0.59
C LEU A 233 21.65 10.75 0.76
N LEU A 234 22.18 11.29 1.85
CA LEU A 234 21.92 10.79 3.20
C LEU A 234 20.46 10.97 3.60
N GLY A 235 19.87 12.13 3.29
CA GLY A 235 18.45 12.40 3.51
C GLY A 235 17.55 11.37 2.82
N TYR A 236 17.79 11.09 1.53
CA TYR A 236 17.07 10.07 0.80
C TYR A 236 17.35 8.67 1.34
N THR A 237 18.57 8.35 1.74
CA THR A 237 18.87 7.03 2.32
C THR A 237 18.03 6.76 3.57
N ILE A 238 17.94 7.72 4.49
CA ILE A 238 17.14 7.60 5.71
C ILE A 238 15.65 7.52 5.38
N LYS A 239 15.18 8.43 4.52
CA LYS A 239 13.79 8.50 4.07
C LYS A 239 13.36 7.19 3.43
N GLU A 240 14.02 6.80 2.34
CA GLU A 240 13.64 5.66 1.54
C GLU A 240 13.77 4.39 2.40
N GLY A 241 14.86 4.23 3.15
CA GLY A 241 15.00 3.10 4.09
C GLY A 241 13.85 2.99 5.10
N SER A 242 13.39 4.13 5.62
CA SER A 242 12.25 4.18 6.55
C SER A 242 10.92 3.85 5.85
N VAL A 243 10.69 4.37 4.65
CA VAL A 243 9.53 4.03 3.80
C VAL A 243 9.50 2.53 3.55
N TRP A 244 10.60 1.94 3.09
CA TRP A 244 10.70 0.50 2.85
C TRP A 244 10.35 -0.33 4.09
N LEU A 245 10.94 0.02 5.23
CA LEU A 245 10.71 -0.68 6.49
C LEU A 245 9.25 -0.57 6.95
N PHE A 246 8.70 0.63 7.05
CA PHE A 246 7.40 0.86 7.71
C PHE A 246 6.18 0.80 6.79
N MET A 247 6.36 0.96 5.47
CA MET A 247 5.29 0.75 4.49
C MET A 247 5.10 -0.72 4.15
N TYR A 248 6.20 -1.44 3.90
CA TYR A 248 6.13 -2.79 3.32
C TYR A 248 6.43 -3.91 4.32
N PHE A 249 7.44 -3.73 5.17
CA PHE A 249 7.97 -4.86 5.95
C PHE A 249 7.47 -4.94 7.39
N ALA A 250 7.22 -3.82 8.06
CA ALA A 250 6.90 -3.80 9.49
C ALA A 250 5.40 -4.04 9.78
N SER A 251 4.50 -3.63 8.88
CA SER A 251 3.07 -3.58 9.20
C SER A 251 2.45 -4.98 9.47
N LYS A 252 2.84 -6.01 8.70
CA LYS A 252 2.35 -7.38 8.90
C LYS A 252 2.95 -8.05 10.15
N PRO A 253 4.26 -7.96 10.44
CA PRO A 253 4.82 -8.38 11.73
C PRO A 253 4.17 -7.69 12.94
N ILE A 254 3.97 -6.36 12.90
CA ILE A 254 3.31 -5.63 13.99
C ILE A 254 1.87 -6.12 14.18
N GLN A 255 1.12 -6.29 13.09
CA GLN A 255 -0.22 -6.86 13.15
C GLN A 255 -0.21 -8.26 13.81
N LYS A 256 0.64 -9.17 13.33
CA LYS A 256 0.74 -10.53 13.89
C LYS A 256 1.12 -10.52 15.36
N PHE A 257 2.05 -9.65 15.76
CA PHE A 257 2.43 -9.49 17.16
C PHE A 257 1.23 -9.06 18.02
N LEU A 258 0.45 -8.08 17.56
CA LEU A 258 -0.73 -7.61 18.28
C LEU A 258 -1.87 -8.64 18.32
N GLU A 259 -2.05 -9.41 17.24
CA GLU A 259 -2.99 -10.54 17.17
C GLU A 259 -2.59 -11.65 18.16
N GLN A 260 -1.32 -12.06 18.15
CA GLN A 260 -0.79 -13.06 19.09
C GLN A 260 -0.85 -12.58 20.54
N ALA A 261 -0.63 -11.29 20.80
CA ALA A 261 -0.75 -10.72 22.13
C ALA A 261 -2.20 -10.77 22.64
N ALA A 262 -3.18 -10.56 21.76
CA ALA A 262 -4.60 -10.73 22.09
C ALA A 262 -4.93 -12.21 22.37
N GLU A 263 -4.42 -13.13 21.54
CA GLU A 263 -4.67 -14.56 21.67
C GLU A 263 -4.06 -15.18 22.93
N LYS A 264 -2.85 -14.76 23.31
CA LYS A 264 -2.15 -15.24 24.51
C LYS A 264 -2.69 -14.63 25.81
N ASN A 265 -3.63 -13.69 25.73
CA ASN A 265 -4.21 -13.05 26.91
C ASN A 265 -5.15 -14.00 27.67
N LYS A 266 -4.61 -14.70 28.66
CA LYS A 266 -5.39 -15.61 29.53
C LYS A 266 -6.41 -14.90 30.41
N LYS A 267 -6.26 -13.59 30.67
CA LYS A 267 -7.21 -12.83 31.52
C LYS A 267 -8.49 -12.49 30.77
N LYS A 268 -8.38 -12.21 29.46
CA LYS A 268 -9.50 -11.91 28.57
C LYS A 268 -9.27 -12.58 27.21
N PRO A 269 -9.50 -13.90 27.12
CA PRO A 269 -9.29 -14.65 25.88
C PRO A 269 -10.08 -14.04 24.72
N ALA A 270 -9.42 -13.87 23.57
CA ALA A 270 -10.03 -13.33 22.35
C ALA A 270 -9.20 -13.72 21.12
N SER A 271 -9.86 -13.81 19.96
CA SER A 271 -9.20 -13.80 18.65
C SER A 271 -9.63 -12.55 17.90
N ILE A 272 -8.72 -11.90 17.18
CA ILE A 272 -8.98 -10.65 16.43
C ILE A 272 -8.47 -10.72 14.98
N ASP A 273 -8.30 -11.91 14.45
CA ASP A 273 -7.80 -12.19 13.10
C ASP A 273 -8.86 -12.05 11.99
N LEU A 274 -10.15 -12.07 12.35
CA LEU A 274 -11.25 -11.77 11.43
C LEU A 274 -11.25 -10.31 10.96
N ASP A 275 -11.87 -10.06 9.81
CA ASP A 275 -12.10 -8.70 9.31
C ASP A 275 -12.98 -7.90 10.29
N ALA A 276 -12.70 -6.60 10.43
CA ALA A 276 -13.43 -5.75 11.37
C ALA A 276 -14.93 -5.65 11.02
N ARG A 277 -15.31 -5.72 9.74
CA ARG A 277 -16.72 -5.73 9.33
C ARG A 277 -17.45 -6.99 9.77
N VAL A 278 -16.75 -8.13 9.83
CA VAL A 278 -17.31 -9.39 10.34
C VAL A 278 -17.48 -9.29 11.86
N ILE A 279 -16.43 -8.87 12.57
CA ILE A 279 -16.44 -8.71 14.04
C ILE A 279 -17.52 -7.73 14.51
N GLU A 280 -17.77 -6.66 13.75
CA GLU A 280 -18.76 -5.63 14.10
C GLU A 280 -20.16 -5.93 13.57
N SER A 281 -20.37 -7.06 12.90
CA SER A 281 -21.65 -7.42 12.29
C SER A 281 -22.66 -7.93 13.33
N LYS A 282 -23.95 -7.65 13.11
CA LYS A 282 -25.03 -8.21 13.95
C LYS A 282 -25.22 -9.70 13.67
N GLU A 283 -25.04 -10.07 12.41
CA GLU A 283 -25.16 -11.41 11.88
C GLU A 283 -24.17 -12.37 12.57
N LEU A 284 -22.98 -11.89 12.95
CA LEU A 284 -22.03 -12.68 13.75
C LEU A 284 -22.62 -13.05 15.10
N LYS A 285 -23.18 -12.08 15.84
CA LYS A 285 -23.79 -12.32 17.15
C LYS A 285 -24.95 -13.32 17.04
N GLU A 286 -25.85 -13.10 16.08
CA GLU A 286 -26.97 -14.00 15.83
C GLU A 286 -26.49 -15.43 15.50
N ALA A 287 -25.44 -15.57 14.69
CA ALA A 287 -24.86 -16.85 14.32
C ALA A 287 -24.16 -17.59 15.48
N PHE A 288 -23.65 -16.86 16.46
CA PHE A 288 -23.16 -17.41 17.73
C PHE A 288 -24.32 -18.00 18.55
N GLU A 289 -25.43 -17.25 18.65
CA GLU A 289 -26.58 -17.61 19.49
C GLU A 289 -27.37 -18.81 18.93
N ASN A 290 -27.55 -18.87 17.61
CA ASN A 290 -28.34 -19.92 16.95
C ASN A 290 -27.51 -21.11 16.44
N GLY A 291 -26.20 -21.14 16.68
CA GLY A 291 -25.30 -22.24 16.30
C GLY A 291 -24.89 -22.28 14.81
N LYS A 292 -25.44 -21.40 13.95
CA LYS A 292 -25.13 -21.36 12.51
C LYS A 292 -23.64 -21.18 12.24
N LEU A 293 -22.92 -20.42 13.08
CA LEU A 293 -21.47 -20.23 12.93
C LEU A 293 -20.73 -21.56 12.92
N THR A 294 -21.03 -22.43 13.89
CA THR A 294 -20.36 -23.72 14.06
C THR A 294 -20.73 -24.68 12.94
N GLU A 295 -22.01 -24.75 12.59
CA GLU A 295 -22.51 -25.62 11.53
C GLU A 295 -21.88 -25.24 10.18
N SER A 296 -21.97 -23.96 9.79
CA SER A 296 -21.44 -23.43 8.54
C SER A 296 -19.92 -23.60 8.45
N SER A 297 -19.19 -23.28 9.54
CA SER A 297 -17.73 -23.45 9.56
C SER A 297 -17.32 -24.91 9.39
N LYS A 298 -18.00 -25.86 10.05
CA LYS A 298 -17.73 -27.29 9.89
C LYS A 298 -17.99 -27.79 8.46
N LYS A 299 -19.07 -27.32 7.83
CA LYS A 299 -19.39 -27.64 6.42
C LYS A 299 -18.27 -27.18 5.49
N VAL A 300 -17.82 -25.93 5.59
CA VAL A 300 -16.75 -25.41 4.73
C VAL A 300 -15.43 -26.14 4.97
N LEU A 301 -15.08 -26.42 6.22
CA LEU A 301 -13.83 -27.09 6.57
C LEU A 301 -13.79 -28.58 6.18
N SER A 302 -14.94 -29.21 5.93
CA SER A 302 -14.98 -30.60 5.46
C SER A 302 -14.76 -30.74 3.95
N LEU A 303 -14.96 -29.66 3.18
CA LEU A 303 -14.71 -29.61 1.74
C LEU A 303 -13.22 -29.68 1.46
N LYS A 304 -12.80 -30.58 0.58
CA LYS A 304 -11.38 -30.90 0.35
C LYS A 304 -10.82 -30.18 -0.87
N THR A 305 -11.60 -30.08 -1.94
CA THR A 305 -11.16 -29.54 -3.24
C THR A 305 -11.65 -28.12 -3.48
N HIS A 306 -10.97 -27.40 -4.39
CA HIS A 306 -11.39 -26.06 -4.78
C HIS A 306 -12.70 -26.07 -5.56
N GLU A 307 -12.96 -27.14 -6.32
CA GLU A 307 -14.20 -27.35 -7.06
C GLU A 307 -15.38 -27.52 -6.11
N GLU A 308 -15.21 -28.32 -5.04
CA GLU A 308 -16.23 -28.46 -3.99
C GLU A 308 -16.50 -27.11 -3.27
N LEU A 309 -15.44 -26.34 -3.01
CA LEU A 309 -15.58 -25.00 -2.40
C LEU A 309 -16.32 -24.04 -3.34
N LEU A 310 -16.03 -24.07 -4.63
CA LEU A 310 -16.73 -23.29 -5.65
C LEU A 310 -18.21 -23.65 -5.73
N ASP A 311 -18.53 -24.95 -5.79
CA ASP A 311 -19.91 -25.44 -5.81
C ASP A 311 -20.65 -25.03 -4.54
N PHE A 312 -19.99 -25.10 -3.38
CA PHE A 312 -20.57 -24.69 -2.12
C PHE A 312 -20.90 -23.20 -2.10
N ILE A 313 -19.97 -22.34 -2.55
CA ILE A 313 -20.16 -20.88 -2.66
C ILE A 313 -21.37 -20.56 -3.55
N HIS A 314 -21.48 -21.22 -4.71
CA HIS A 314 -22.55 -20.98 -5.67
C HIS A 314 -23.92 -21.45 -5.15
N ASN A 315 -23.98 -22.68 -4.63
CA ASN A 315 -25.23 -23.33 -4.26
C ASN A 315 -25.75 -22.92 -2.88
N ASN A 316 -24.91 -22.32 -2.03
CA ASN A 316 -25.27 -21.91 -0.67
C ASN A 316 -24.97 -20.41 -0.46
N PRO A 317 -25.61 -19.52 -1.23
CA PRO A 317 -25.28 -18.10 -1.21
C PRO A 317 -25.58 -17.44 0.14
N ASP A 318 -26.54 -17.97 0.90
CA ASP A 318 -26.97 -17.48 2.23
C ASP A 318 -26.24 -18.17 3.39
N ASP A 319 -25.33 -19.10 3.10
CA ASP A 319 -24.48 -19.72 4.12
C ASP A 319 -23.68 -18.66 4.88
N PHE A 320 -23.54 -18.85 6.19
CA PHE A 320 -22.95 -17.84 7.06
C PHE A 320 -21.49 -17.54 6.71
N VAL A 321 -20.66 -18.55 6.45
CA VAL A 321 -19.25 -18.35 6.05
C VAL A 321 -19.18 -17.65 4.69
N VAL A 322 -20.04 -18.02 3.74
CA VAL A 322 -20.14 -17.34 2.42
C VAL A 322 -20.45 -15.86 2.60
N GLN A 323 -21.44 -15.52 3.42
CA GLN A 323 -21.82 -14.14 3.72
C GLN A 323 -20.69 -13.36 4.42
N MET A 324 -19.98 -13.99 5.37
CA MET A 324 -18.84 -13.36 6.04
C MET A 324 -17.67 -13.12 5.08
N ALA A 325 -17.41 -14.06 4.18
CA ALA A 325 -16.34 -13.94 3.17
C ALA A 325 -16.66 -12.85 2.13
N LYS A 326 -17.92 -12.70 1.71
CA LYS A 326 -18.38 -11.53 0.92
C LYS A 326 -18.19 -10.24 1.70
N LYS A 327 -18.59 -10.21 2.98
CA LYS A 327 -18.48 -9.03 3.85
C LYS A 327 -17.03 -8.59 4.05
N SER A 328 -16.07 -9.53 4.06
CA SER A 328 -14.63 -9.25 4.17
C SER A 328 -13.90 -9.07 2.84
N ASP A 329 -14.61 -8.96 1.71
CA ASP A 329 -14.07 -8.87 0.34
C ASP A 329 -13.18 -10.05 -0.08
N VAL A 330 -13.27 -11.20 0.62
CA VAL A 330 -12.58 -12.45 0.24
C VAL A 330 -13.27 -13.08 -0.96
N LEU A 331 -14.60 -13.03 -0.98
CA LEU A 331 -15.39 -13.36 -2.15
C LEU A 331 -15.75 -12.07 -2.92
N PRO A 332 -15.42 -11.97 -4.21
CA PRO A 332 -15.70 -10.80 -5.01
C PRO A 332 -17.20 -10.71 -5.33
N VAL A 333 -17.82 -9.56 -5.08
CA VAL A 333 -19.27 -9.35 -5.28
C VAL A 333 -19.54 -8.48 -6.51
N LEU A 334 -20.45 -8.94 -7.36
CA LEU A 334 -21.01 -8.22 -8.50
C LEU A 334 -22.27 -7.45 -8.04
N LYS A 335 -22.25 -6.11 -8.13
CA LYS A 335 -23.27 -5.23 -7.53
C LYS A 335 -24.67 -5.39 -8.13
N ASP A 336 -24.76 -5.66 -9.44
CA ASP A 336 -26.01 -5.72 -10.19
C ASP A 336 -26.21 -7.12 -10.80
N ALA A 337 -25.84 -8.16 -10.03
CA ALA A 337 -25.98 -9.54 -10.44
C ALA A 337 -27.45 -9.97 -10.45
N LYS A 338 -27.82 -10.78 -11.43
CA LYS A 338 -29.12 -11.48 -11.50
C LYS A 338 -29.05 -12.85 -10.85
N GLN A 339 -27.87 -13.47 -10.84
CA GLN A 339 -27.65 -14.75 -10.15
C GLN A 339 -27.74 -14.61 -8.62
N ALA A 340 -28.22 -15.65 -7.95
CA ALA A 340 -28.48 -15.62 -6.51
C ALA A 340 -27.24 -15.36 -5.65
N ASP A 341 -26.09 -15.90 -6.05
CA ASP A 341 -24.86 -15.81 -5.27
C ASP A 341 -24.11 -14.49 -5.38
N ASN A 342 -24.51 -13.60 -6.30
CA ASN A 342 -23.87 -12.32 -6.62
C ASN A 342 -22.33 -12.31 -6.70
N ILE A 343 -21.68 -13.42 -7.05
CA ILE A 343 -20.22 -13.51 -7.18
C ILE A 343 -19.73 -12.99 -8.53
N ASP A 344 -18.69 -12.14 -8.52
CA ASP A 344 -18.00 -11.73 -9.76
C ASP A 344 -16.96 -12.79 -10.17
N TYR A 345 -17.42 -13.80 -10.91
CA TYR A 345 -16.60 -14.92 -11.41
C TYR A 345 -15.50 -14.50 -12.42
N ARG A 346 -15.47 -13.24 -12.88
CA ARG A 346 -14.33 -12.73 -13.67
C ARG A 346 -13.10 -12.52 -12.80
N LYS A 347 -13.30 -12.26 -11.50
CA LYS A 347 -12.22 -12.02 -10.53
C LYS A 347 -11.63 -13.34 -10.06
N PHE A 348 -10.42 -13.29 -9.53
CA PHE A 348 -9.79 -14.45 -8.93
C PHE A 348 -10.39 -14.73 -7.56
N ILE A 349 -10.86 -15.97 -7.35
CA ILE A 349 -11.29 -16.47 -6.04
C ILE A 349 -10.13 -17.26 -5.42
N ASP A 350 -9.70 -16.80 -4.24
CA ASP A 350 -8.74 -17.49 -3.38
C ASP A 350 -9.48 -18.42 -2.42
N TYR A 351 -9.50 -19.71 -2.77
CA TYR A 351 -10.24 -20.73 -2.01
C TYR A 351 -9.60 -21.03 -0.65
N ASP A 352 -8.28 -20.84 -0.52
CA ASP A 352 -7.58 -20.99 0.75
C ASP A 352 -7.93 -19.82 1.68
N GLU A 353 -8.04 -18.60 1.15
CA GLU A 353 -8.51 -17.45 1.94
C GLU A 353 -9.98 -17.61 2.35
N PHE A 354 -10.84 -18.14 1.47
CA PHE A 354 -12.22 -18.49 1.80
C PHE A 354 -12.31 -19.53 2.93
N ARG A 355 -11.58 -20.64 2.83
CA ARG A 355 -11.49 -21.65 3.90
C ARG A 355 -10.95 -21.03 5.20
N GLY A 356 -9.97 -20.14 5.09
CA GLY A 356 -9.40 -19.39 6.21
C GLY A 356 -10.42 -18.51 6.96
N VAL A 357 -11.52 -18.09 6.34
CA VAL A 357 -12.62 -17.41 7.05
C VAL A 357 -13.29 -18.37 8.04
N ALA A 358 -13.58 -19.61 7.64
CA ALA A 358 -14.16 -20.64 8.51
C ALA A 358 -13.22 -21.02 9.66
N GLU A 359 -11.91 -21.10 9.40
CA GLU A 359 -10.90 -21.37 10.43
C GLU A 359 -10.87 -20.28 11.50
N LYS A 360 -10.87 -19.01 11.08
CA LYS A 360 -10.88 -17.84 11.99
C LYS A 360 -12.18 -17.75 12.79
N LEU A 361 -13.33 -18.05 12.18
CA LEU A 361 -14.62 -18.14 12.87
C LEU A 361 -14.61 -19.23 13.95
N THR A 362 -14.12 -20.43 13.61
CA THR A 362 -13.99 -21.55 14.57
C THR A 362 -13.06 -21.18 15.71
N LYS A 363 -11.94 -20.52 15.43
CA LYS A 363 -11.01 -20.04 16.45
C LYS A 363 -11.64 -18.99 17.36
N LEU A 364 -12.43 -18.06 16.82
CA LEU A 364 -13.16 -17.08 17.63
C LEU A 364 -14.17 -17.78 18.56
N GLN A 365 -14.90 -18.78 18.06
CA GLN A 365 -15.82 -19.60 18.87
C GLN A 365 -15.09 -20.28 20.03
N ASN A 366 -13.95 -20.92 19.75
CA ASN A 366 -13.15 -21.57 20.80
C ASN A 366 -12.66 -20.56 21.86
N LYS A 367 -12.31 -19.33 21.44
CA LYS A 367 -11.95 -18.25 22.38
C LYS A 367 -13.13 -17.77 23.23
N PHE A 368 -14.36 -17.85 22.73
CA PHE A 368 -15.53 -17.59 23.55
C PHE A 368 -15.71 -18.65 24.66
N GLU A 369 -15.47 -19.93 24.33
CA GLU A 369 -15.47 -21.01 25.33
C GLU A 369 -14.40 -20.79 26.42
N GLU A 370 -13.18 -20.41 26.03
CA GLU A 370 -12.13 -20.02 26.98
C GLU A 370 -12.53 -18.79 27.82
N PHE A 371 -13.20 -17.81 27.21
CA PHE A 371 -13.64 -16.60 27.90
C PHE A 371 -14.69 -16.89 28.99
N LYS A 372 -15.62 -17.82 28.75
CA LYS A 372 -16.58 -18.28 29.78
C LYS A 372 -15.88 -18.90 30.99
N ASN A 373 -14.75 -19.56 30.76
CA ASN A 373 -13.95 -20.20 31.81
C ASN A 373 -12.95 -19.25 32.49
N ALA A 374 -12.73 -18.05 31.95
CA ALA A 374 -11.81 -17.07 32.50
C ALA A 374 -12.36 -16.37 33.75
N ASN A 375 -11.46 -15.78 34.54
CA ASN A 375 -11.81 -14.94 35.69
C ASN A 375 -12.18 -13.51 35.23
N VAL A 376 -13.32 -13.39 34.55
CA VAL A 376 -13.90 -12.13 34.06
C VAL A 376 -15.23 -11.85 34.75
N LYS A 377 -15.51 -10.56 35.02
CA LYS A 377 -16.72 -10.12 35.74
C LYS A 377 -18.02 -10.51 35.03
N GLU A 378 -18.02 -10.38 33.71
CA GLU A 378 -19.19 -10.66 32.86
C GLU A 378 -18.77 -11.67 31.79
N LYS A 379 -19.49 -12.81 31.74
CA LYS A 379 -19.19 -13.97 30.89
C LYS A 379 -20.18 -14.12 29.73
N THR A 380 -20.88 -13.05 29.39
CA THR A 380 -21.88 -13.01 28.31
C THR A 380 -21.20 -12.96 26.94
N LEU A 381 -21.94 -13.36 25.91
CA LEU A 381 -21.51 -13.21 24.51
C LEU A 381 -21.28 -11.74 24.16
N GLU A 382 -22.14 -10.83 24.65
CA GLU A 382 -22.00 -9.39 24.40
C GLU A 382 -20.67 -8.85 24.95
N ALA A 383 -20.36 -9.16 26.22
CA ALA A 383 -19.11 -8.74 26.84
C ALA A 383 -17.87 -9.28 26.11
N PHE A 384 -17.95 -10.53 25.62
CA PHE A 384 -16.90 -11.13 24.80
C PHE A 384 -16.72 -10.39 23.47
N LEU A 385 -17.80 -10.23 22.68
CA LEU A 385 -17.76 -9.59 21.37
C LEU A 385 -17.31 -8.13 21.48
N ASP A 386 -17.73 -7.40 22.51
CA ASP A 386 -17.28 -6.03 22.75
C ASP A 386 -15.80 -5.94 23.10
N ASN A 387 -15.28 -6.90 23.87
CA ASN A 387 -13.85 -7.02 24.10
C ASN A 387 -13.09 -7.30 22.79
N VAL A 388 -13.61 -8.20 21.93
CA VAL A 388 -13.03 -8.52 20.61
C VAL A 388 -13.01 -7.28 19.71
N LYS A 389 -14.14 -6.56 19.57
CA LYS A 389 -14.23 -5.29 18.82
C LYS A 389 -13.18 -4.30 19.31
N LYS A 390 -13.11 -4.07 20.62
CA LYS A 390 -12.16 -3.12 21.24
C LYS A 390 -10.71 -3.50 20.97
N LEU A 391 -10.36 -4.78 21.08
CA LEU A 391 -9.02 -5.28 20.81
C LEU A 391 -8.66 -5.17 19.32
N LYS A 392 -9.57 -5.51 18.40
CA LYS A 392 -9.38 -5.36 16.96
C LYS A 392 -9.10 -3.91 16.57
N ARG A 393 -9.95 -2.99 17.00
CA ARG A 393 -9.81 -1.54 16.75
C ARG A 393 -8.47 -1.02 17.27
N ARG A 394 -8.11 -1.36 18.52
CA ARG A 394 -6.83 -0.98 19.13
C ARG A 394 -5.63 -1.56 18.38
N SER A 395 -5.71 -2.81 17.93
CA SER A 395 -4.64 -3.45 17.17
C SER A 395 -4.37 -2.69 15.87
N ILE A 396 -5.43 -2.38 15.11
CA ILE A 396 -5.32 -1.62 13.85
C ILE A 396 -4.74 -0.23 14.10
N LEU A 397 -5.26 0.50 15.10
CA LEU A 397 -4.78 1.84 15.43
C LEU A 397 -3.32 1.84 15.92
N LYS A 398 -2.90 0.84 16.69
CA LYS A 398 -1.51 0.70 17.13
C LYS A 398 -0.57 0.40 15.98
N ASN A 399 -0.97 -0.49 15.07
CA ASN A 399 -0.17 -0.80 13.87
C ASN A 399 0.00 0.45 12.99
N MET A 400 -1.11 1.12 12.69
CA MET A 400 -1.11 2.37 11.92
C MET A 400 -0.32 3.48 12.62
N GLY A 401 -0.58 3.71 13.90
CA GLY A 401 0.08 4.74 14.69
C GLY A 401 1.58 4.51 14.84
N ALA A 402 2.04 3.27 14.99
CA ALA A 402 3.46 2.95 15.01
C ALA A 402 4.14 3.30 13.67
N CYS A 403 3.53 2.96 12.54
CA CYS A 403 4.07 3.29 11.22
C CYS A 403 4.06 4.81 10.97
N ILE A 404 2.96 5.49 11.32
CA ILE A 404 2.82 6.95 11.18
C ILE A 404 3.84 7.68 12.07
N GLY A 405 4.00 7.26 13.32
CA GLY A 405 4.98 7.85 14.23
C GLY A 405 6.42 7.64 13.75
N ALA A 406 6.73 6.45 13.22
CA ALA A 406 8.05 6.17 12.67
C ALA A 406 8.34 7.04 11.43
N LEU A 407 7.40 7.12 10.48
CA LEU A 407 7.59 7.84 9.22
C LEU A 407 7.48 9.37 9.37
N GLY A 408 6.47 9.86 10.10
CA GLY A 408 6.19 11.29 10.20
C GLY A 408 6.95 12.01 11.31
N ILE A 409 7.55 11.29 12.28
CA ILE A 409 8.25 11.90 13.41
C ILE A 409 9.68 11.38 13.50
N LEU A 410 9.88 10.07 13.66
CA LEU A 410 11.21 9.50 13.93
C LEU A 410 12.17 9.70 12.75
N ALA A 411 11.75 9.38 11.53
CA ALA A 411 12.60 9.54 10.34
C ALA A 411 13.01 11.01 10.11
N PRO A 412 12.08 12.00 10.12
CA PRO A 412 12.45 13.42 10.09
C PRO A 412 13.36 13.84 11.24
N ALA A 413 13.11 13.37 12.46
CA ALA A 413 13.96 13.69 13.62
C ALA A 413 15.38 13.16 13.46
N LEU A 414 15.56 11.95 12.92
CA LEU A 414 16.87 11.39 12.58
C LEU A 414 17.57 12.26 11.53
N MET A 415 16.87 12.67 10.48
CA MET A 415 17.43 13.57 9.46
C MET A 415 17.90 14.91 10.06
N ILE A 416 17.06 15.54 10.90
CA ILE A 416 17.41 16.78 11.60
C ILE A 416 18.64 16.58 12.50
N ALA A 417 18.68 15.49 13.27
CA ALA A 417 19.81 15.16 14.12
C ALA A 417 21.11 14.98 13.33
N PHE A 418 21.07 14.25 12.20
CA PHE A 418 22.25 14.09 11.34
C PHE A 418 22.73 15.42 10.75
N ARG A 419 21.83 16.35 10.41
CA ARG A 419 22.23 17.69 9.95
C ARG A 419 22.91 18.49 11.04
N LYS A 420 22.36 18.48 12.26
CA LYS A 420 22.90 19.26 13.39
C LYS A 420 24.24 18.74 13.92
N LEU A 421 24.52 17.44 13.75
CA LEU A 421 25.79 16.84 14.17
C LEU A 421 26.97 17.21 13.25
N ASP A 422 26.71 17.57 12.00
CA ASP A 422 27.71 18.08 11.07
C ASP A 422 27.64 19.61 10.99
N LYS A 423 28.59 20.30 11.63
CA LYS A 423 28.62 21.77 11.71
C LYS A 423 28.60 22.47 10.34
N ASN A 424 29.01 21.78 9.27
CA ASN A 424 29.06 22.32 7.90
C ASN A 424 27.81 21.96 7.08
N ASN A 425 26.80 21.35 7.70
CA ASN A 425 25.62 20.79 7.02
C ASN A 425 24.29 21.42 7.46
N ASN A 426 24.36 22.56 8.15
CA ASN A 426 23.20 23.27 8.70
C ASN A 426 22.43 24.11 7.67
N ALA A 427 23.04 24.45 6.53
CA ALA A 427 22.37 25.20 5.47
C ALA A 427 21.86 24.29 4.34
N PHE A 428 21.02 24.83 3.46
CA PHE A 428 20.58 24.14 2.26
C PHE A 428 21.74 24.03 1.26
N GLN A 429 22.40 22.87 1.20
CA GLN A 429 23.67 22.77 0.46
C GLN A 429 23.51 22.94 -1.06
N VAL A 430 22.33 22.66 -1.61
CA VAL A 430 22.08 22.88 -3.05
C VAL A 430 22.20 24.37 -3.41
N LYS A 431 21.69 25.27 -2.56
CA LYS A 431 21.81 26.72 -2.76
C LYS A 431 23.27 27.17 -2.63
N GLU A 432 23.99 26.65 -1.63
CA GLU A 432 25.41 26.93 -1.43
C GLU A 432 26.29 26.46 -2.61
N ASP A 433 26.02 25.27 -3.14
CA ASP A 433 26.74 24.73 -4.29
C ASP A 433 26.48 25.58 -5.55
N LEU A 434 25.23 26.03 -5.76
CA LEU A 434 24.89 26.95 -6.85
C LEU A 434 25.55 28.32 -6.70
N LYS A 435 25.63 28.86 -5.49
CA LYS A 435 26.36 30.12 -5.22
C LYS A 435 27.82 30.00 -5.64
N LYS A 436 28.49 28.90 -5.29
CA LYS A 436 29.87 28.61 -5.73
C LYS A 436 29.98 28.47 -7.25
N GLU A 437 29.03 27.78 -7.90
CA GLU A 437 29.02 27.61 -9.35
C GLU A 437 28.89 28.96 -10.10
N LEU A 438 27.99 29.83 -9.64
CA LEU A 438 27.79 31.15 -10.23
C LEU A 438 29.02 32.05 -10.07
N ALA A 439 29.66 32.02 -8.89
CA ALA A 439 30.88 32.77 -8.61
C ALA A 439 32.04 32.29 -9.50
N ALA A 440 32.22 30.97 -9.62
CA ALA A 440 33.23 30.39 -10.51
C ALA A 440 33.01 30.75 -11.99
N LYS A 441 31.75 31.01 -12.40
CA LYS A 441 31.39 31.45 -13.75
C LYS A 441 31.44 32.97 -13.94
N GLY A 442 31.86 33.73 -12.93
CA GLY A 442 31.93 35.20 -12.98
C GLY A 442 30.58 35.89 -13.18
N LYS A 443 29.48 35.19 -12.88
CA LYS A 443 28.13 35.77 -12.99
C LYS A 443 27.78 36.65 -11.80
N ILE A 444 28.53 36.49 -10.72
CA ILE A 444 28.30 37.13 -9.42
C ILE A 444 29.61 37.46 -8.73
#